data_AF-A0A4S1X8N7-F1
#
_entry.id   AF-A0A4S1X8N7-F1
#
_cell.length_a   1.000
_cell.length_b   1.000
_cell.length_c   1.000
_cell.angle_alpha   90.00
_cell.angle_beta   90.00
_cell.angle_gamma   90.00
#
_symmetry.space_group_name_H-M   'P 1'
#
loop_
_entity.id
_entity.type
_entity.pdbx_description
1 polymer ?
#
loop_
_entity_poly.entity_id
_entity_poly.type
_entity_poly.pdbx_seq_one_letter_code
_entity_poly.pdbx_strand_id
1 'polypeptide(L)'
;MPGDFWADMLIDLDAKGKPLRCRIAKGNLKNELGFWFCNAMMKDGEYEPVLQDGVAVTGTVKRQMRMPGKRRRDADAAARKRYLAAHPEEKACYR
;
A
#
# COMPACT_ATOMS: atom_id res chain seq x y z
N MET A 1 -2.90 -3.17 14.21
CA MET A 1 -3.93 -3.54 15.20
C MET A 1 -4.30 -5.00 14.95
N PRO A 2 -4.60 -5.81 15.99
CA PRO A 2 -5.05 -7.18 15.76
C PRO A 2 -6.23 -7.23 14.76
N GLY A 3 -6.07 -8.03 13.71
CA GLY A 3 -7.02 -8.15 12.60
C GLY A 3 -6.75 -7.24 11.39
N ASP A 4 -5.73 -6.37 11.43
CA ASP A 4 -5.24 -5.68 10.24
C ASP A 4 -4.45 -6.64 9.35
N PHE A 5 -4.54 -6.43 8.04
CA PHE A 5 -3.72 -7.15 7.06
C PHE A 5 -2.52 -6.31 6.66
N TRP A 6 -1.39 -6.95 6.45
CA TRP A 6 -0.16 -6.34 5.99
C TRP A 6 0.64 -7.30 5.12
N ALA A 7 1.40 -6.73 4.19
CA ALA A 7 2.36 -7.45 3.39
C ALA A 7 3.53 -6.53 3.00
N ASP A 8 4.73 -7.06 3.13
CA ASP A 8 5.93 -6.56 2.51
C ASP A 8 6.04 -7.21 1.12
N MET A 9 6.02 -6.38 0.09
CA MET A 9 6.06 -6.75 -1.31
C MET A 9 7.43 -6.37 -1.87
N LEU A 10 8.01 -7.25 -2.66
CA LEU A 10 9.23 -7.00 -3.41
C LEU A 10 8.86 -6.91 -4.89
N ILE A 11 9.24 -5.80 -5.52
CA ILE A 11 9.00 -5.56 -6.93
C ILE A 11 10.37 -5.40 -7.58
N ASP A 12 10.67 -6.28 -8.52
CA ASP A 12 11.89 -6.23 -9.30
C ASP A 12 11.66 -5.25 -10.46
N LEU A 13 12.54 -4.28 -10.61
CA LEU A 13 12.49 -3.22 -11.61
C LEU A 13 13.61 -3.38 -12.63
N ASP A 14 13.33 -2.97 -13.86
CA ASP A 14 14.37 -2.74 -14.87
C ASP A 14 15.12 -1.42 -14.65
N ALA A 15 16.17 -1.18 -15.44
CA ALA A 15 16.94 0.07 -15.41
C ALA A 15 16.14 1.32 -15.82
N LYS A 16 14.89 1.18 -16.28
CA LYS A 16 13.97 2.27 -16.59
C LYS A 16 12.88 2.44 -15.53
N GLY A 17 12.93 1.67 -14.43
CA GLY A 17 11.92 1.69 -13.37
C GLY A 17 10.64 0.92 -13.72
N LYS A 18 10.63 0.10 -14.78
CA LYS A 18 9.48 -0.74 -15.10
C LYS A 18 9.46 -1.99 -14.25
N PRO A 19 8.30 -2.38 -13.71
CA PRO A 19 8.17 -3.61 -12.93
C PRO A 19 8.27 -4.84 -13.83
N LEU A 20 9.19 -5.75 -13.48
CA LEU A 20 9.43 -7.03 -14.16
C LEU A 20 8.79 -8.19 -13.41
N ARG A 21 8.77 -8.11 -12.07
CA ARG A 21 8.20 -9.14 -11.22
C ARG A 21 7.73 -8.56 -9.91
N CYS A 22 6.64 -9.07 -9.37
CA CYS A 22 6.17 -8.77 -8.02
C CYS A 22 6.03 -10.05 -7.20
N ARG A 23 6.48 -10.02 -5.95
CA ARG A 23 6.38 -11.14 -5.02
C ARG A 23 6.13 -10.67 -3.58
N ILE A 24 5.42 -11.48 -2.82
CA ILE A 24 5.18 -11.23 -1.39
C ILE A 24 6.37 -11.77 -0.60
N ALA A 25 7.05 -10.94 0.18
CA ALA A 25 8.15 -11.36 1.05
C ALA A 25 7.64 -11.87 2.41
N LYS A 26 6.83 -11.06 3.10
CA LYS A 26 6.31 -11.41 4.43
C LYS A 26 4.99 -10.70 4.66
N GLY A 27 4.04 -11.35 5.33
CA GLY A 27 2.77 -10.71 5.65
C GLY A 27 1.77 -11.69 6.23
N ASN A 28 0.58 -11.18 6.56
CA ASN A 28 -0.61 -11.96 6.89
C ASN A 28 -1.75 -11.74 5.88
N LEU A 29 -1.42 -11.18 4.71
CA LEU A 29 -2.35 -10.95 3.61
C LEU A 29 -2.76 -12.29 2.97
N LYS A 30 -4.03 -12.42 2.58
CA LYS A 30 -4.52 -13.56 1.81
C LYS A 30 -3.87 -13.57 0.42
N ASN A 31 -3.59 -14.75 -0.12
CA ASN A 31 -2.95 -14.92 -1.43
C ASN A 31 -3.68 -14.18 -2.56
N GLU A 32 -5.01 -14.20 -2.56
CA GLU A 32 -5.83 -13.50 -3.57
C GLU A 32 -5.62 -11.99 -3.56
N LEU A 33 -5.60 -11.37 -2.37
CA LEU A 33 -5.33 -9.93 -2.24
C LEU A 33 -3.91 -9.60 -2.69
N GLY A 34 -2.95 -10.48 -2.39
CA GLY A 34 -1.58 -10.34 -2.87
C GLY A 34 -1.46 -10.42 -4.38
N PHE A 35 -2.22 -11.32 -5.03
CA PHE A 35 -2.29 -11.44 -6.48
C PHE A 35 -2.84 -10.15 -7.12
N TRP A 36 -3.96 -9.63 -6.63
CA TRP A 36 -4.53 -8.37 -7.14
C TRP A 36 -3.60 -7.18 -6.95
N PHE A 37 -2.96 -7.08 -5.78
CA PHE A 37 -1.99 -6.01 -5.52
C PHE A 37 -0.79 -6.11 -6.48
N CYS A 38 -0.22 -7.30 -6.66
CA CYS A 38 0.88 -7.47 -7.61
C CYS A 38 0.45 -7.13 -9.03
N ASN A 39 -0.74 -7.54 -9.48
CA ASN A 39 -1.23 -7.19 -10.81
C ASN A 39 -1.35 -5.67 -11.00
N ALA A 40 -1.89 -4.96 -10.01
CA ALA A 40 -1.96 -3.50 -10.06
C ALA A 40 -0.56 -2.87 -10.14
N MET A 41 0.36 -3.34 -9.30
CA MET A 41 1.74 -2.84 -9.27
C MET A 41 2.52 -3.13 -10.56
N MET A 42 2.22 -4.24 -11.23
CA MET A 42 2.84 -4.63 -12.49
C MET A 42 2.27 -3.87 -13.70
N LYS A 43 1.00 -3.48 -13.64
CA LYS A 43 0.29 -2.84 -14.76
C LYS A 43 0.35 -1.32 -14.72
N ASP A 44 0.09 -0.76 -13.54
CA ASP A 44 -0.13 0.68 -13.34
C ASP A 44 0.93 1.30 -12.41
N GLY A 45 1.91 0.51 -11.94
CA GLY A 45 2.94 0.98 -11.05
C GLY A 45 4.00 1.80 -11.77
N GLU A 46 4.17 3.05 -11.33
CA GLU A 46 5.26 3.93 -11.74
C GLU A 46 6.33 3.95 -10.64
N TYR A 47 7.57 3.61 -11.01
CA TYR A 47 8.70 3.59 -10.09
C TYR A 47 9.87 4.37 -10.68
N GLU A 48 10.59 5.04 -9.78
CA GLU A 48 11.89 5.59 -10.14
C GLU A 48 12.88 4.43 -10.36
N PRO A 49 13.77 4.55 -11.37
CA PRO A 49 14.85 3.59 -11.57
C PRO A 49 15.74 3.50 -10.32
N VAL A 50 16.23 2.30 -10.02
CA VAL A 50 17.21 2.13 -8.95
C VAL A 50 18.55 2.65 -9.45
N LEU A 51 19.11 3.66 -8.77
CA LEU A 51 20.41 4.22 -9.09
C LEU A 51 21.49 3.57 -8.23
N GLN A 52 22.54 3.07 -8.88
CA GLN A 52 23.77 2.61 -8.25
C GLN A 52 24.93 3.36 -8.88
N ASP A 53 25.70 4.09 -8.06
CA ASP A 53 26.83 4.91 -8.49
C ASP A 53 26.47 5.91 -9.62
N GLY A 54 25.25 6.43 -9.61
CA GLY A 54 24.74 7.38 -10.60
C GLY A 54 24.24 6.74 -11.91
N VAL A 55 24.30 5.41 -12.02
CA VAL A 55 23.80 4.66 -13.19
C VAL A 55 22.52 3.92 -12.82
N ALA A 56 21.52 3.96 -13.70
CA ALA A 56 20.29 3.21 -13.52
C ALA A 56 20.53 1.72 -13.76
N VAL A 57 20.22 0.90 -12.74
CA VAL A 57 20.43 -0.55 -12.74
C VAL A 57 19.12 -1.29 -12.49
N THR A 58 19.09 -2.58 -12.81
CA THR A 58 18.00 -3.44 -12.36
C THR A 58 18.08 -3.60 -10.85
N GLY A 59 16.94 -3.54 -10.16
CA GLY A 59 16.93 -3.56 -8.70
C GLY A 59 15.58 -3.90 -8.13
N THR A 60 15.57 -4.33 -6.87
CA THR A 60 14.33 -4.69 -6.16
C THR A 60 13.92 -3.57 -5.22
N VAL A 61 12.70 -3.08 -5.35
CA VAL A 61 12.10 -2.14 -4.39
C VAL A 61 11.17 -2.86 -3.44
N LYS A 62 11.20 -2.44 -2.17
CA LYS A 62 10.29 -2.94 -1.13
C LYS A 62 9.12 -1.98 -0.98
N ARG A 63 7.90 -2.47 -1.14
CA ARG A 63 6.66 -1.74 -0.86
C ARG A 63 5.89 -2.40 0.26
N GLN A 64 5.33 -1.60 1.15
CA GLN A 64 4.53 -2.12 2.25
C GLN A 64 3.06 -1.82 2.01
N MET A 65 2.25 -2.87 1.98
CA MET A 65 0.80 -2.78 1.98
C MET A 65 0.29 -2.94 3.40
N ARG A 66 -0.66 -2.09 3.79
CA ARG A 66 -1.42 -2.23 5.04
C ARG A 66 -2.90 -2.00 4.75
N MET A 67 -3.74 -2.89 5.23
CA MET A 67 -5.18 -2.79 5.11
C MET A 67 -5.81 -2.81 6.50
N PRO A 68 -6.61 -1.78 6.86
CA PRO A 68 -7.26 -1.71 8.15
C PRO A 68 -8.29 -2.84 8.28
N GLY A 69 -8.17 -3.63 9.34
CA GLY A 69 -9.14 -4.64 9.71
C GLY A 69 -10.44 -4.02 10.23
N LYS A 70 -11.45 -4.86 10.46
CA LYS A 70 -12.77 -4.42 10.96
C LYS A 70 -12.66 -3.54 12.22
N ARG A 71 -11.90 -4.00 13.23
CA ARG A 71 -11.76 -3.27 14.50
C ARG A 71 -11.17 -1.88 14.33
N ARG A 72 -10.15 -1.74 13.48
CA ARG A 72 -9.55 -0.43 13.19
C ARG A 72 -10.55 0.47 12.46
N ARG A 73 -11.24 -0.05 11.44
CA ARG A 73 -12.28 0.71 10.72
C ARG A 73 -13.41 1.18 11.63
N ASP A 74 -13.88 0.32 12.55
CA ASP A 74 -14.92 0.68 13.52
C ASP A 74 -14.43 1.77 14.49
N ALA A 75 -13.18 1.66 14.97
CA ALA A 75 -12.57 2.65 15.84
C ALA A 75 -12.39 4.00 15.12
N ASP A 76 -11.91 3.98 13.87
CA ASP A 76 -11.74 5.17 13.05
C ASP A 76 -13.09 5.83 12.74
N ALA A 77 -14.13 5.05 12.47
CA ALA A 77 -15.48 5.55 12.26
C ALA A 77 -16.06 6.21 13.53
N ALA A 78 -15.84 5.60 14.69
CA ALA A 78 -16.26 6.18 15.98
C ALA A 78 -15.50 7.47 16.30
N ALA A 79 -14.18 7.50 16.06
CA ALA A 79 -13.35 8.68 16.24
C ALA A 79 -13.80 9.80 15.30
N ARG A 80 -14.03 9.50 14.02
CA ARG A 80 -14.55 10.45 13.04
C ARG A 80 -15.91 11.01 13.44
N LYS A 81 -16.82 10.15 13.93
CA LYS A 81 -18.14 10.60 14.43
C LYS A 81 -18.00 11.58 15.60
N ARG A 82 -17.08 11.32 16.53
CA ARG A 82 -16.81 12.23 17.67
C ARG A 82 -16.18 13.54 17.19
N TYR A 83 -15.24 13.47 16.26
CA TYR A 83 -14.59 14.64 15.68
C TYR A 83 -15.61 15.56 15.00
N LEU A 84 -16.46 15.03 14.13
CA LEU A 84 -17.51 15.79 13.44
C LEU A 84 -18.63 16.28 14.36
N ALA A 85 -18.81 15.68 15.54
CA ALA A 85 -19.74 16.20 16.54
C ALA A 85 -19.17 17.46 17.23
N ALA A 86 -17.85 17.51 17.42
CA ALA A 86 -17.15 18.66 17.97
C ALA A 86 -16.84 19.75 16.93
N HIS A 87 -16.74 19.39 15.65
CA HIS A 87 -16.41 20.28 14.52
C HIS A 87 -17.47 20.17 13.42
N PRO A 88 -18.69 20.70 13.66
CA PRO A 88 -19.80 20.60 12.72
C PRO A 88 -19.53 21.31 11.37
N GLU A 89 -18.69 22.32 11.34
CA GLU A 89 -18.25 23.07 10.15
C GLU A 89 -17.52 22.18 9.14
N GLU A 90 -16.76 21.19 9.59
CA GLU A 90 -16.04 20.27 8.71
C GLU A 90 -16.94 19.26 8.00
N LYS A 91 -18.20 19.09 8.43
CA LYS A 91 -19.15 18.18 7.76
C LYS A 91 -19.38 18.56 6.29
N ALA A 92 -19.19 19.82 5.91
CA ALA A 92 -19.36 20.28 4.54
C ALA A 92 -18.31 19.71 3.56
N CYS A 93 -17.09 19.46 4.03
CA CYS A 93 -15.98 18.91 3.23
C CYS A 93 -16.03 17.38 3.06
N TYR A 94 -16.88 16.71 3.82
CA TYR A 94 -16.93 15.25 3.93
C TYR A 94 -18.27 14.65 3.47
N ARG A 95 -19.09 15.44 2.78
CA ARG A 95 -20.41 15.06 2.27
C ARG A 95 -20.35 14.42 0.89
#